data_AF-A0A075FTD2-F1
#
_entry.id   AF-A0A075FTD2-F1
#
_cell.length_a   1.000
_cell.length_b   1.000
_cell.length_c   1.000
_cell.angle_alpha   90.00
_cell.angle_beta   90.00
_cell.angle_gamma   90.00
#
_symmetry.space_group_name_H-M   'P 1'
#
loop_
_entity.id
_entity.type
_entity.pdbx_description
1 polymer ?
#
loop_
_entity_poly.entity_id
_entity_poly.type
_entity_poly.pdbx_seq_one_letter_code
_entity_poly.pdbx_strand_id
1 'polypeptide(L)'
;MDIRFKDEAPSITEFHNLFKDEYGVAILWSAKGTKDVRDFANTMNFSFKDTNMIHIHANMTTSINDTIQIMYSDDQTGIVIPENHLLMQAMLFQKTYEDAFKHTEKLFKMKEKNNY
;
A
#
# COMPACT_ATOMS: atom_id res chain seq x y z
N MET A 1 -4.97 5.82 -10.03
CA MET A 1 -3.67 6.49 -10.27
C MET A 1 -3.09 5.89 -11.53
N ASP A 2 -2.61 6.74 -12.44
CA ASP A 2 -1.97 6.31 -13.68
C ASP A 2 -0.46 6.60 -13.58
N ILE A 3 0.35 5.57 -13.76
CA ILE A 3 1.80 5.60 -13.64
C ILE A 3 2.39 5.28 -15.01
N ARG A 4 3.03 6.28 -15.62
CA ARG A 4 3.69 6.14 -16.92
C ARG A 4 5.16 5.80 -16.75
N PHE A 5 5.59 4.75 -17.43
CA PHE A 5 6.96 4.30 -17.53
C PHE A 5 7.64 4.93 -18.74
N LYS A 6 8.98 5.02 -18.69
CA LYS A 6 9.77 5.53 -19.80
C LYS A 6 9.69 4.62 -21.02
N ASP A 7 9.67 3.31 -20.75
CA ASP A 7 9.59 2.23 -21.74
C ASP A 7 8.29 1.43 -21.48
N GLU A 8 8.26 0.15 -21.80
CA GLU A 8 7.10 -0.71 -21.54
C GLU A 8 6.82 -0.85 -20.04
N ALA A 9 5.54 -0.81 -19.67
CA ALA A 9 5.12 -1.04 -18.29
C ALA A 9 5.42 -2.49 -17.88
N PRO A 10 5.80 -2.74 -16.61
CA PRO A 10 5.98 -4.10 -16.14
C PRO A 10 4.66 -4.88 -16.20
N SER A 11 4.77 -6.21 -16.19
CA SER A 11 3.58 -7.06 -16.07
C SER A 11 2.88 -6.81 -14.72
N ILE A 12 1.57 -7.07 -14.66
CA ILE A 12 0.79 -6.92 -13.43
C ILE A 12 1.39 -7.76 -12.30
N THR A 13 1.88 -8.96 -12.62
CA THR A 13 2.53 -9.85 -11.66
C THR A 13 3.85 -9.28 -11.13
N GLU A 14 4.71 -8.74 -12.00
CA GLU A 14 5.94 -8.07 -11.57
C GLU A 14 5.63 -6.86 -10.69
N PHE A 15 4.66 -6.04 -11.10
CA PHE A 15 4.23 -4.87 -10.35
C PHE A 15 3.74 -5.24 -8.94
N HIS A 16 2.84 -6.22 -8.81
CA HIS A 16 2.36 -6.67 -7.50
C HIS A 16 3.48 -7.33 -6.67
N ASN A 17 4.39 -8.06 -7.30
CA ASN A 17 5.52 -8.67 -6.58
C ASN A 17 6.47 -7.64 -5.96
N LEU A 18 6.64 -6.46 -6.59
CA LEU A 18 7.44 -5.38 -6.00
C LEU A 18 6.90 -4.93 -4.64
N PHE A 19 5.57 -4.89 -4.49
CA PHE A 19 4.92 -4.42 -3.25
C PHE A 19 4.61 -5.54 -2.25
N LYS A 20 4.88 -6.80 -2.60
CA LYS A 20 4.53 -7.95 -1.77
C LYS A 20 5.19 -7.87 -0.39
N ASP A 21 6.43 -7.41 -0.32
CA ASP A 21 7.22 -7.28 0.91
C ASP A 21 7.49 -5.81 1.28
N GLU A 22 6.87 -4.86 0.57
CA GLU A 22 7.01 -3.44 0.85
C GLU A 22 6.27 -3.05 2.14
N TYR A 23 6.90 -2.18 2.93
CA TYR A 23 6.37 -1.68 4.18
C TYR A 23 5.33 -0.59 3.93
N GLY A 24 4.26 -0.58 4.74
CA GLY A 24 3.20 0.40 4.53
C GLY A 24 2.33 0.10 3.30
N VAL A 25 2.45 -1.07 2.67
CA VAL A 25 1.66 -1.46 1.50
C VAL A 25 1.05 -2.86 1.67
N ALA A 26 -0.26 -2.96 1.47
CA ALA A 26 -0.99 -4.22 1.36
C ALA A 26 -1.60 -4.37 -0.04
N ILE A 27 -1.62 -5.60 -0.54
CA ILE A 27 -2.21 -5.93 -1.84
C ILE A 27 -3.47 -6.75 -1.58
N LEU A 28 -4.63 -6.21 -1.96
CA LEU A 28 -5.94 -6.81 -1.71
C LEU A 28 -6.43 -7.55 -2.96
N TRP A 29 -6.76 -8.83 -2.79
CA TRP A 29 -7.22 -9.74 -3.84
C TRP A 29 -8.69 -10.13 -3.62
N SER A 30 -9.61 -9.18 -3.78
CA SER A 30 -11.00 -9.31 -3.31
C SER A 30 -12.06 -9.76 -4.34
N ALA A 31 -11.74 -9.91 -5.63
CA ALA A 31 -12.76 -10.14 -6.67
C ALA A 31 -12.50 -11.36 -7.58
N LYS A 32 -13.34 -12.39 -7.53
CA LYS A 32 -13.20 -13.58 -8.40
C LYS A 32 -13.86 -13.43 -9.78
N GLY A 33 -14.57 -12.33 -10.05
CA GLY A 33 -15.18 -12.04 -11.35
C GLY A 33 -15.48 -10.55 -11.62
N THR A 34 -15.87 -10.21 -12.86
CA THR A 34 -16.14 -8.82 -13.31
C THR A 34 -17.31 -8.14 -12.61
N LYS A 35 -18.27 -8.92 -12.09
CA LYS A 35 -19.35 -8.41 -11.22
C LYS A 35 -18.79 -8.02 -9.86
N ASP A 36 -17.97 -8.87 -9.25
CA ASP A 36 -17.34 -8.62 -7.96
C ASP A 36 -16.43 -7.39 -8.00
N VAL A 37 -15.72 -7.15 -9.11
CA VAL A 37 -14.91 -5.93 -9.29
C VAL A 37 -15.78 -4.66 -9.27
N ARG A 38 -16.95 -4.68 -9.93
CA ARG A 38 -17.89 -3.54 -9.94
C ARG A 38 -18.58 -3.34 -8.60
N ASP A 39 -19.01 -4.42 -7.95
CA ASP A 39 -19.64 -4.38 -6.65
C ASP A 39 -18.64 -3.93 -5.57
N PHE A 40 -17.37 -4.35 -5.69
CA PHE A 40 -16.26 -3.90 -4.85
C PHE A 40 -15.96 -2.39 -5.05
N ALA A 41 -15.92 -1.90 -6.29
CA ALA A 41 -15.80 -0.48 -6.60
C ALA A 41 -16.94 0.36 -5.97
N ASN A 42 -18.16 -0.16 -5.98
CA ASN A 42 -19.33 0.49 -5.36
C ASN A 42 -19.34 0.40 -3.82
N THR A 43 -18.65 -0.58 -3.23
CA THR A 43 -18.54 -0.78 -1.78
C THR A 43 -17.28 -0.17 -1.16
N MET A 44 -16.48 0.58 -1.93
CA MET A 44 -15.27 1.28 -1.48
C MET A 44 -15.45 2.31 -0.36
N ASN A 45 -16.64 2.41 0.22
CA ASN A 45 -16.88 3.02 1.52
C ASN A 45 -16.29 2.21 2.70
N PHE A 46 -15.25 1.38 2.46
CA PHE A 46 -14.57 0.59 3.48
C PHE A 46 -13.89 1.52 4.50
N SER A 47 -14.44 1.57 5.71
CA SER A 47 -13.76 2.14 6.88
C SER A 47 -12.68 1.15 7.32
N PHE A 48 -11.51 1.23 6.69
CA PHE A 48 -10.29 0.68 7.27
C PHE A 48 -9.89 1.61 8.42
N LYS A 49 -10.33 1.30 9.64
CA LYS A 49 -9.78 1.97 10.82
C LYS A 49 -8.30 1.61 10.95
N ASP A 50 -7.44 2.62 10.96
CA ASP A 50 -6.07 2.61 11.49
C ASP A 50 -5.12 1.60 10.82
N THR A 51 -5.17 1.50 9.49
CA THR A 51 -4.32 0.52 8.78
C THR A 51 -2.88 0.95 8.58
N ASN A 52 -2.52 2.23 8.80
CA ASN A 52 -1.16 2.76 8.64
C ASN A 52 -0.49 2.34 7.30
N MET A 53 -1.30 2.04 6.27
CA MET A 53 -0.88 1.38 5.03
C MET A 53 -1.69 1.89 3.83
N ILE A 54 -1.08 1.81 2.66
CA ILE A 54 -1.73 1.90 1.35
C ILE A 54 -2.26 0.52 0.97
N HIS A 55 -3.51 0.44 0.54
CA HIS A 55 -4.10 -0.77 -0.01
C HIS A 55 -4.19 -0.67 -1.52
N ILE A 56 -3.47 -1.52 -2.24
CA ILE A 56 -3.55 -1.66 -3.69
C ILE A 56 -4.58 -2.74 -4.03
N HIS A 57 -5.58 -2.41 -4.82
CA HIS A 57 -6.62 -3.34 -5.26
C HIS A 57 -6.15 -4.08 -6.50
N ALA A 58 -5.60 -5.29 -6.31
CA ALA A 58 -4.88 -6.03 -7.34
C ALA A 58 -5.73 -6.27 -8.60
N ASN A 59 -7.00 -6.61 -8.39
CA ASN A 59 -7.92 -7.01 -9.46
C ASN A 59 -8.38 -5.84 -10.32
N MET A 60 -8.07 -4.61 -9.89
CA MET A 60 -8.34 -3.35 -10.59
C MET A 60 -7.06 -2.74 -11.16
N THR A 61 -5.93 -3.44 -11.05
CA THR A 61 -4.67 -3.04 -11.69
C THR A 61 -4.70 -3.44 -13.16
N THR A 62 -4.37 -2.51 -14.04
CA THR A 62 -4.19 -2.79 -15.47
C THR A 62 -2.84 -2.28 -15.94
N SER A 63 -2.21 -3.01 -16.86
CA SER A 63 -0.97 -2.61 -17.53
C SER A 63 -1.27 -2.54 -19.03
N ILE A 64 -1.11 -1.36 -19.62
CA ILE A 64 -1.42 -1.08 -21.03
C ILE A 64 -0.28 -0.24 -21.61
N ASN A 65 0.46 -0.81 -22.57
CA ASN A 65 1.62 -0.19 -23.20
C ASN A 65 2.68 0.27 -22.17
N ASP A 66 2.83 1.58 -22.00
CA ASP A 66 3.79 2.25 -21.10
C ASP A 66 3.15 2.64 -19.76
N THR A 67 1.89 2.26 -19.50
CA THR A 67 1.11 2.79 -18.37
C THR A 67 0.55 1.69 -17.49
N ILE A 68 0.75 1.83 -16.18
CA ILE A 68 0.01 1.07 -15.17
C ILE A 68 -1.06 1.95 -14.55
N GLN A 69 -2.30 1.48 -14.57
CA GLN A 69 -3.39 2.08 -13.83
C GLN A 69 -3.72 1.23 -12.61
N ILE A 70 -3.64 1.82 -11.43
CA ILE A 70 -4.02 1.21 -10.16
C ILE A 70 -5.22 1.89 -9.54
N MET A 71 -6.02 1.11 -8.83
CA MET A 71 -6.91 1.61 -7.80
C MET A 71 -6.29 1.32 -6.44
N TYR A 72 -6.26 2.33 -5.58
CA TYR A 72 -5.74 2.22 -4.22
C TYR A 72 -6.64 2.96 -3.24
N SER A 73 -6.51 2.62 -1.97
CA SER A 73 -7.17 3.32 -0.86
C SER A 73 -6.21 3.41 0.31
N ASP A 74 -6.33 4.46 1.12
CA ASP A 74 -5.55 4.66 2.33
C ASP A 74 -6.44 5.23 3.45
N ASP A 75 -6.01 5.02 4.69
CA ASP A 75 -6.48 5.81 5.82
C ASP A 75 -5.58 7.06 5.92
N GLN A 76 -6.06 8.18 5.37
CA GLN A 76 -5.34 9.44 5.33
C GLN A 76 -4.78 9.86 6.71
N THR A 77 -5.48 9.51 7.80
CA THR A 77 -5.05 9.84 9.16
C THR A 77 -4.12 8.79 9.76
N GLY A 78 -4.36 7.51 9.51
CA GLY A 78 -3.52 6.42 9.98
C GLY A 78 -2.16 6.38 9.29
N ILE A 79 -2.13 6.63 7.97
CA ILE A 79 -0.92 6.46 7.16
C ILE A 79 0.23 7.33 7.62
N VAL A 80 -0.02 8.52 8.20
CA VAL A 80 1.04 9.47 8.60
C VAL A 80 1.62 9.24 10.00
N ILE A 81 1.01 8.36 10.80
CA ILE A 81 1.38 8.14 12.20
C ILE A 81 2.77 7.49 12.31
N PRO A 82 3.10 6.43 11.55
CA PRO A 82 4.43 5.83 11.60
C PRO A 82 5.55 6.78 11.14
N GLU A 83 5.34 7.61 10.13
CA GLU A 83 6.33 8.55 9.58
C GLU A 83 6.62 9.66 10.58
N ASN A 84 5.58 10.18 11.24
CA ASN A 84 5.75 11.17 12.31
C ASN A 84 6.52 10.56 13.48
N HIS A 85 6.23 9.32 13.87
CA HIS A 85 6.99 8.63 14.90
C HIS A 85 8.44 8.40 14.47
N LEU A 86 8.68 7.96 13.23
CA LEU A 86 10.02 7.79 12.66
C LEU A 86 10.83 9.08 12.69
N LEU A 87 10.20 10.20 12.29
CA LEU A 87 10.80 11.53 12.35
C LEU A 87 11.17 11.93 13.78
N MET A 88 10.27 11.70 14.75
CA MET A 88 10.55 11.97 16.16
C MET A 88 11.71 11.11 16.70
N GLN A 89 11.81 9.84 16.30
CA GLN A 89 12.92 8.96 16.67
C GLN A 89 14.25 9.50 16.17
N ALA A 90 14.29 10.03 14.94
CA ALA A 90 15.48 10.65 14.37
C ALA A 90 15.80 11.99 15.07
N MET A 91 14.82 12.88 15.25
CA MET A 91 15.06 14.23 15.76
C MET A 91 15.39 14.27 17.26
N LEU A 92 14.63 13.56 18.08
CA LEU A 92 14.75 13.64 19.55
C LEU A 92 15.83 12.73 20.10
N PHE A 93 16.00 11.55 19.50
CA PHE A 93 16.91 10.52 20.00
C PHE A 93 18.13 10.30 19.11
N GLN A 94 18.25 11.05 18.01
CA GLN A 94 19.39 10.98 17.07
C GLN A 94 19.65 9.55 16.59
N LYS A 95 18.58 8.75 16.48
CA LYS A 95 18.68 7.37 16.01
C LYS A 95 19.04 7.34 14.53
N THR A 96 19.80 6.32 14.14
CA THR A 96 19.97 6.00 12.73
C THR A 96 18.61 5.70 12.10
N TYR A 97 18.49 5.92 10.78
CA TYR A 97 17.27 5.58 10.06
C TYR A 97 16.86 4.12 10.32
N GLU A 98 17.82 3.19 10.29
CA GLU A 98 17.55 1.76 10.46
C GLU A 98 17.00 1.43 11.86
N ASP A 99 17.56 2.01 12.92
CA ASP A 99 17.08 1.77 14.28
C ASP A 99 15.72 2.42 14.55
N ALA A 100 15.54 3.64 14.05
CA ALA A 100 14.28 4.37 14.13
C ALA A 100 13.17 3.64 13.35
N PHE A 101 13.50 3.11 12.18
CA PHE A 101 12.60 2.33 11.33
C PHE A 101 12.20 1.03 11.99
N LYS A 102 13.16 0.18 12.42
CA LYS A 102 12.87 -1.09 13.13
C LYS A 102 12.00 -0.88 14.37
N HIS A 103 12.22 0.23 15.10
CA HIS A 103 11.42 0.54 16.28
C HIS A 103 9.99 0.93 15.93
N THR A 104 9.83 1.81 14.93
CA THR A 104 8.52 2.26 14.41
C THR A 104 7.72 1.10 13.83
N GLU A 105 8.34 0.32 12.95
CA GLU A 105 7.78 -0.86 12.31
C GLU A 105 7.25 -1.86 13.34
N LYS A 106 8.02 -2.15 14.40
CA LYS A 106 7.61 -3.05 15.49
C LYS A 106 6.42 -2.48 16.28
N LEU A 107 6.41 -1.18 16.56
CA LEU A 107 5.37 -0.53 17.36
C LEU A 107 4.03 -0.51 16.63
N PHE A 108 4.05 -0.17 15.34
CA PHE A 108 2.85 -0.07 14.50
C PHE A 108 2.53 -1.36 13.74
N LYS A 109 3.28 -2.44 14.01
CA LYS A 109 3.07 -3.77 13.42
C LYS A 109 3.02 -3.76 11.90
N MET A 110 3.85 -2.96 11.25
CA MET A 110 3.80 -2.73 9.79
C MET A 110 4.15 -3.98 8.96
N LYS A 111 4.64 -5.06 9.59
CA LYS A 111 4.81 -6.39 8.96
C LYS A 111 3.55 -7.25 8.98
N GLU A 112 2.64 -7.01 9.92
CA GLU A 112 1.38 -7.74 10.04
C GLU A 112 0.45 -7.24 8.93
N LYS A 113 0.63 -7.76 7.71
CA LYS A 113 -0.32 -7.54 6.62
C LYS A 113 -1.60 -8.27 7.01
N ASN A 114 -2.61 -7.53 7.46
CA ASN A 114 -3.93 -8.10 7.68
C ASN A 114 -4.44 -8.60 6.33
N ASN A 115 -4.47 -9.92 6.15
CA ASN A 115 -5.06 -10.55 4.97
C ASN A 115 -6.58 -10.27 5.01
N TYR A 116 -7.04 -9.30 4.22
CA TYR A 116 -8.46 -9.04 3.98
C TYR A 116 -8.82 -9.43 2.54
#